data_AF-W7KY00-F1
#
_entry.id   AF-W7KY00-F1
#
_cell.length_a   1.000
_cell.length_b   1.000
_cell.length_c   1.000
_cell.angle_alpha   90.00
_cell.angle_beta   90.00
_cell.angle_gamma   90.00
#
_symmetry.space_group_name_H-M   'P 1'
#
loop_
_entity.id
_entity.type
_entity.pdbx_description
1 polymer ?
#
loop_
_entity_poly.entity_id
_entity_poly.type
_entity_poly.pdbx_seq_one_letter_code
_entity_poly.pdbx_strand_id
1 'polypeptide(L)'
;MSVEENLKPSVILVSPSELEEEIKKIEEEIKSHEQLDVDSFKKIQEELNSINKAISWLRIAESQGIWKSKTCKHVINDSCNAWNISDPEKVGIPTDVISFNQDGTKRVVVSKFPGLCIACPLYEPKRS
;
A
#
# COMPACT_ATOMS: atom_id res chain seq x y z
N MET A 1 31.61 -38.06 56.26
CA MET A 1 30.91 -36.79 55.97
C MET A 1 29.73 -37.16 55.11
N SER A 2 28.55 -37.25 55.72
CA SER A 2 27.32 -37.78 55.10
C SER A 2 26.71 -36.75 54.14
N VAL A 3 26.19 -37.26 53.02
CA VAL A 3 25.54 -36.52 51.92
C VAL A 3 24.16 -35.96 52.34
N GLU A 4 23.77 -36.19 53.60
CA GLU A 4 22.42 -35.94 54.14
C GLU A 4 22.20 -34.49 54.60
N GLU A 5 23.24 -33.66 54.72
CA GLU A 5 23.09 -32.27 55.21
C GLU A 5 22.75 -31.23 54.13
N ASN A 6 22.74 -31.59 52.84
CA ASN A 6 22.55 -30.63 51.73
C ASN A 6 21.15 -30.58 51.11
N LEU A 7 20.18 -31.32 51.65
CA LEU A 7 18.78 -31.27 51.19
C LEU A 7 17.88 -30.77 52.31
N LYS A 8 18.09 -29.53 52.78
CA LYS A 8 17.01 -28.81 53.45
C LYS A 8 16.00 -28.42 52.37
N PRO A 9 14.77 -28.96 52.35
CA PRO A 9 13.74 -28.40 51.49
C PRO A 9 13.50 -26.97 52.00
N SER A 10 13.84 -25.97 51.21
CA SER A 10 13.38 -24.60 51.44
C SER A 10 11.87 -24.60 51.15
N VAL A 11 11.09 -25.06 52.11
CA VAL A 11 9.63 -24.97 52.05
C VAL A 11 9.31 -23.49 52.26
N ILE A 12 9.16 -22.78 51.16
CA ILE A 12 8.66 -21.41 51.17
C ILE A 12 7.15 -21.54 51.40
N LEU A 13 6.72 -21.22 52.63
CA LEU A 13 5.30 -21.16 52.98
C LEU A 13 4.73 -19.87 52.38
N VAL A 14 4.25 -19.96 51.15
CA VAL A 14 3.49 -18.87 50.51
C VAL A 14 2.09 -18.87 51.11
N SER A 15 1.62 -17.72 51.57
CA SER A 15 0.26 -17.63 52.08
C SER A 15 -0.75 -17.80 50.92
N PRO A 16 -1.89 -18.47 51.14
CA PRO A 16 -2.94 -18.57 50.12
C PRO A 16 -3.39 -17.18 49.59
N SER A 17 -3.35 -16.15 50.44
CA SER A 17 -3.65 -14.77 50.07
C SER A 17 -2.65 -14.13 49.11
N GLU A 18 -1.35 -14.43 49.23
CA GLU A 18 -0.33 -13.96 48.29
C GLU A 18 -0.53 -14.60 46.90
N LEU A 19 -0.90 -15.88 46.85
CA LEU A 19 -1.24 -16.57 45.60
C LEU A 19 -2.51 -15.99 44.96
N GLU A 20 -3.53 -15.64 45.75
CA GLU A 20 -4.75 -14.99 45.23
C GLU A 20 -4.46 -13.61 44.62
N GLU A 21 -3.54 -12.83 45.21
CA GLU A 21 -3.10 -11.54 44.65
C GLU A 21 -2.30 -11.72 43.36
N GLU A 22 -1.41 -12.72 43.29
CA GLU A 22 -0.67 -13.04 42.07
C GLU A 22 -1.60 -13.51 40.94
N ILE A 23 -2.58 -14.36 41.24
CA ILE A 23 -3.60 -14.80 40.27
C ILE A 23 -4.36 -13.59 39.71
N LYS A 24 -4.79 -12.66 40.58
CA LYS A 24 -5.48 -11.43 40.12
C LYS A 24 -4.61 -10.57 39.20
N LYS A 25 -3.32 -10.41 39.52
CA LYS A 25 -2.39 -9.66 38.67
C LYS A 25 -2.25 -10.31 37.30
N ILE A 26 -2.09 -11.64 37.27
CA ILE A 26 -1.99 -12.40 36.01
C ILE A 26 -3.29 -12.28 35.20
N GLU A 27 -4.47 -12.36 35.85
CA GLU A 27 -5.76 -12.16 35.17
C GLU A 27 -5.90 -10.76 34.56
N GLU A 28 -5.43 -9.72 35.25
CA GLU A 28 -5.41 -8.35 34.73
C GLU A 28 -4.42 -8.20 33.57
N GLU A 29 -3.23 -8.79 33.68
CA GLU A 29 -2.23 -8.81 32.60
C GLU A 29 -2.78 -9.51 31.35
N ILE A 30 -3.43 -10.68 31.50
CA ILE A 30 -4.07 -11.41 30.39
C ILE A 30 -5.11 -10.53 29.71
N LYS A 31 -6.03 -9.92 30.47
CA LYS A 31 -7.05 -9.01 29.91
C LYS A 31 -6.44 -7.84 29.16
N SER A 32 -5.36 -7.26 29.69
CA SER A 32 -4.65 -6.16 29.05
C SER A 32 -4.03 -6.60 27.71
N HIS A 33 -3.48 -7.81 27.65
CA HIS A 33 -2.88 -8.37 26.44
C HIS A 33 -3.95 -8.65 25.38
N GLU A 34 -5.06 -9.28 25.76
CA GLU A 34 -6.19 -9.52 24.86
C GLU A 34 -6.72 -8.22 24.26
N GLN A 35 -6.82 -7.15 25.06
CA GLN A 35 -7.27 -5.85 24.59
C GLN A 35 -6.27 -5.22 23.61
N LEU A 36 -4.97 -5.30 23.88
CA LEU A 36 -3.92 -4.85 22.97
C LEU A 36 -3.96 -5.60 21.63
N ASP A 37 -4.18 -6.91 21.67
CA ASP A 37 -4.30 -7.74 20.48
C ASP A 37 -5.53 -7.35 19.65
N VAL A 38 -6.69 -7.14 20.29
CA VAL A 38 -7.91 -6.68 19.62
C VAL A 38 -7.70 -5.31 18.97
N ASP A 39 -7.06 -4.38 19.66
CA ASP A 39 -6.83 -3.02 19.13
C ASP A 39 -5.79 -3.01 18.02
N SER A 40 -4.76 -3.87 18.09
CA SER A 40 -3.81 -4.08 17.00
C SER A 40 -4.48 -4.64 15.75
N PHE A 41 -5.37 -5.63 15.92
CA PHE A 41 -6.13 -6.22 14.81
C PHE A 41 -7.03 -5.19 14.13
N LYS A 42 -7.73 -4.35 14.92
CA LYS A 42 -8.55 -3.26 14.37
C LYS A 42 -7.72 -2.29 13.54
N LYS A 43 -6.54 -1.87 14.02
CA LYS A 43 -5.65 -0.98 13.26
C LYS A 43 -5.22 -1.60 11.93
N ILE A 44 -4.82 -2.87 11.94
CA ILE A 44 -4.46 -3.60 10.71
C ILE A 44 -5.65 -3.65 9.75
N GLN A 45 -6.85 -3.91 10.26
CA GLN A 45 -8.07 -3.95 9.45
C GLN A 45 -8.39 -2.58 8.83
N GLU A 46 -8.21 -1.49 9.58
CA GLU A 46 -8.38 -0.12 9.07
C GLU A 46 -7.36 0.22 7.99
N GLU A 47 -6.09 -0.13 8.17
CA GLU A 47 -5.05 0.05 7.16
C GLU A 47 -5.34 -0.75 5.89
N LEU A 48 -5.75 -2.01 6.03
CA LEU A 48 -6.11 -2.88 4.92
C LEU A 48 -7.32 -2.30 4.14
N ASN A 49 -8.32 -1.79 4.85
CA ASN A 49 -9.45 -1.09 4.25
C ASN A 49 -9.02 0.18 3.50
N SER A 50 -8.06 0.95 4.04
CA SER A 50 -7.50 2.13 3.39
C SER A 50 -6.77 1.77 2.09
N ILE A 51 -5.93 0.72 2.13
CA ILE A 51 -5.22 0.20 0.95
C ILE A 51 -6.22 -0.24 -0.12
N ASN A 52 -7.27 -0.99 0.26
CA ASN A 52 -8.30 -1.42 -0.67
C ASN A 52 -9.03 -0.25 -1.33
N LYS A 53 -9.35 0.80 -0.57
CA LYS A 53 -9.93 2.04 -1.11
C LYS A 53 -8.97 2.70 -2.11
N ALA A 54 -7.69 2.81 -1.78
CA ALA A 54 -6.69 3.39 -2.66
C ALA A 54 -6.55 2.60 -3.97
N ILE A 55 -6.45 1.26 -3.91
CA ILE A 55 -6.41 0.38 -5.10
C ILE A 55 -7.66 0.57 -5.96
N SER A 56 -8.83 0.70 -5.33
CA SER A 56 -10.09 0.89 -6.05
C SER A 56 -10.08 2.21 -6.83
N TRP A 57 -9.60 3.30 -6.20
CA TRP A 57 -9.42 4.58 -6.89
C TRP A 57 -8.39 4.52 -8.02
N LEU A 58 -7.28 3.82 -7.82
CA LEU A 58 -6.27 3.63 -8.88
C LEU A 58 -6.87 2.91 -10.09
N ARG A 59 -7.67 1.86 -9.90
CA ARG A 59 -8.35 1.16 -11.00
C ARG A 59 -9.33 2.05 -11.76
N ILE A 60 -10.07 2.91 -11.06
CA ILE A 60 -10.97 3.90 -11.69
C ILE A 60 -10.14 4.89 -12.52
N ALA A 61 -9.05 5.40 -11.96
CA ALA A 61 -8.15 6.32 -12.63
C ALA A 61 -7.53 5.69 -13.90
N GLU A 62 -7.05 4.44 -13.82
CA GLU A 62 -6.55 3.68 -14.97
C GLU A 62 -7.59 3.51 -16.07
N SER A 63 -8.82 3.13 -15.70
CA SER A 63 -9.95 3.03 -16.63
C SER A 63 -10.21 4.37 -17.34
N GLN A 64 -10.16 5.48 -16.60
CA GLN A 64 -10.27 6.82 -17.17
C GLN A 64 -9.11 7.14 -18.12
N GLY A 65 -7.88 6.77 -17.77
CA GLY A 65 -6.71 6.91 -18.64
C GLY A 65 -6.87 6.17 -19.97
N ILE A 66 -7.31 4.91 -19.92
CA ILE A 66 -7.59 4.08 -21.11
C ILE A 66 -8.69 4.70 -21.96
N TRP A 67 -9.77 5.17 -21.34
CA TRP A 67 -10.86 5.80 -22.07
C TRP A 67 -10.38 7.10 -22.75
N LYS A 68 -9.64 7.94 -22.04
CA LYS A 68 -9.07 9.18 -22.57
C LYS A 68 -8.08 8.90 -23.71
N SER A 69 -7.22 7.90 -23.60
CA SER A 69 -6.24 7.58 -24.66
C SER A 69 -6.92 7.14 -25.97
N LYS A 70 -8.09 6.49 -25.89
CA LYS A 70 -8.86 6.08 -27.07
C LYS A 70 -9.68 7.21 -27.68
N THR A 71 -10.22 8.09 -26.84
CA THR A 71 -11.22 9.10 -27.26
C THR A 71 -10.64 10.49 -27.49
N CYS A 72 -9.40 10.77 -27.09
CA CYS A 72 -8.79 12.09 -27.20
C CYS A 72 -8.42 12.44 -28.66
N LYS A 73 -8.76 13.65 -29.11
CA LYS A 73 -8.43 14.16 -30.46
C LYS A 73 -6.94 14.29 -30.74
N HIS A 74 -6.13 14.44 -29.69
CA HIS A 74 -4.69 14.60 -29.80
C HIS A 74 -3.95 13.28 -30.04
N VAL A 75 -4.66 12.15 -30.00
CA VAL A 75 -4.10 10.83 -30.25
C VAL A 75 -4.19 10.52 -31.73
N ILE A 76 -3.01 10.45 -32.38
CA ILE A 76 -2.83 10.14 -33.80
C ILE A 76 -1.81 9.02 -33.88
N ASN A 77 -2.13 7.95 -34.63
CA ASN A 77 -1.29 6.75 -34.73
C ASN A 77 -0.84 6.23 -33.35
N ASP A 78 -1.81 6.09 -32.44
CA ASP A 78 -1.63 5.62 -31.07
C ASP A 78 -0.70 6.44 -30.17
N SER A 79 -0.23 7.60 -30.64
CA SER A 79 0.69 8.48 -29.94
C SER A 79 0.03 9.81 -29.57
N CYS A 80 0.35 10.31 -28.38
CA CYS A 80 -0.13 11.63 -27.93
C CYS A 80 0.68 12.75 -28.59
N ASN A 81 0.01 13.61 -29.35
CA ASN A 81 0.64 14.77 -30.01
C ASN A 81 0.54 16.07 -29.19
N ALA A 82 -0.22 16.07 -28.09
CA ALA A 82 -0.30 17.23 -27.19
C ALA A 82 0.94 17.35 -26.30
N TRP A 83 1.54 16.22 -25.90
CA TRP A 83 2.70 16.19 -25.01
C TRP A 83 3.98 15.99 -25.82
N ASN A 84 5.00 16.79 -25.55
CA ASN A 84 6.38 16.56 -26.00
C ASN A 84 7.24 16.32 -24.77
N ILE A 85 7.75 15.10 -24.59
CA ILE A 85 8.41 14.70 -23.35
C ILE A 85 9.91 14.76 -23.53
N SER A 86 10.52 15.82 -23.01
CA SER A 86 11.98 16.05 -23.13
C SER A 86 12.79 14.95 -22.42
N ASP A 87 12.34 14.58 -21.21
CA ASP A 87 13.01 13.64 -20.30
C ASP A 87 11.98 12.64 -19.72
N PRO A 88 11.78 11.48 -20.37
CA PRO A 88 10.79 10.47 -19.97
C PRO A 88 11.06 9.85 -18.59
N GLU A 89 12.34 9.65 -18.23
CA GLU A 89 12.73 8.98 -16.99
C GLU A 89 12.37 9.81 -15.77
N LYS A 90 12.58 11.14 -15.83
CA LYS A 90 12.20 12.07 -14.73
C LYS A 90 10.72 12.08 -14.41
N VAL A 91 9.86 11.76 -15.39
CA VAL A 91 8.40 11.70 -15.21
C VAL A 91 7.88 10.27 -15.06
N GLY A 92 8.78 9.29 -14.90
CA GLY A 92 8.44 7.89 -14.67
C GLY A 92 7.81 7.21 -15.88
N ILE A 93 8.10 7.68 -17.10
CA ILE A 93 7.58 7.09 -18.34
C ILE A 93 8.66 6.16 -18.91
N PRO A 94 8.36 4.87 -19.09
CA PRO A 94 9.29 3.93 -19.70
C PRO A 94 9.74 4.36 -21.10
N THR A 95 11.00 4.14 -21.45
CA THR A 95 11.55 4.58 -22.74
C THR A 95 10.99 3.78 -23.92
N ASP A 96 10.55 2.55 -23.70
CA ASP A 96 9.97 1.65 -24.71
C ASP A 96 8.57 2.07 -25.18
N VAL A 97 7.95 3.02 -24.46
CA VAL A 97 6.66 3.62 -24.83
C VAL A 97 6.82 5.01 -25.46
N ILE A 98 8.06 5.43 -25.79
CA ILE A 98 8.35 6.69 -26.46
C ILE A 98 8.59 6.46 -27.95
N SER A 99 7.86 7.19 -28.79
CA SER A 99 8.13 7.33 -30.22
C SER A 99 9.03 8.53 -30.46
N PHE A 100 10.13 8.30 -31.18
CA PHE A 100 11.05 9.33 -31.62
C PHE A 100 10.72 9.71 -33.06
N ASN A 101 10.24 10.93 -33.25
CA ASN A 101 9.90 11.43 -34.56
C ASN A 101 11.14 12.05 -35.23
N GLN A 102 11.14 12.09 -36.56
CA GLN A 102 12.26 12.63 -37.36
C GLN A 102 12.51 14.13 -37.14
N ASP A 103 11.51 14.85 -36.63
CA ASP A 103 11.58 16.26 -36.23
C ASP A 103 12.26 16.47 -34.86
N GLY A 104 12.74 15.40 -34.22
CA GLY A 104 13.35 15.44 -32.89
C GLY A 104 12.34 15.45 -31.74
N THR A 105 11.04 15.39 -32.01
CA THR A 105 10.02 15.33 -30.95
C THR A 105 9.90 13.93 -30.35
N LYS A 106 9.64 13.88 -29.05
CA LYS A 106 9.47 12.64 -28.28
C LYS A 106 8.01 12.54 -27.83
N ARG A 107 7.28 11.57 -28.37
CA ARG A 107 5.84 11.39 -28.15
C ARG A 107 5.58 10.11 -27.37
N VAL A 108 4.60 10.13 -26.48
CA VAL A 108 4.21 8.92 -25.74
C VAL A 108 3.22 8.11 -26.56
N VAL A 109 3.50 6.83 -26.72
CA VAL A 109 2.61 5.83 -27.29
C VAL A 109 1.57 5.46 -26.23
N VAL A 110 0.45 6.18 -26.22
CA VAL A 110 -0.59 6.08 -25.19
C VAL A 110 -1.42 4.79 -25.28
N SER A 111 -1.30 4.02 -26.37
CA SER A 111 -1.83 2.66 -26.44
C SER A 111 -1.06 1.69 -25.55
N LYS A 112 0.25 1.91 -25.36
CA LYS A 112 1.11 1.13 -24.45
C LYS A 112 1.13 1.72 -23.04
N PHE A 113 1.05 3.05 -22.93
CA PHE A 113 1.09 3.76 -21.66
C PHE A 113 -0.08 4.75 -21.50
N PRO A 114 -1.30 4.26 -21.26
CA PRO A 114 -2.48 5.11 -21.05
C PRO A 114 -2.42 5.90 -19.74
N GLY A 115 -1.50 5.56 -18.83
CA GLY A 115 -1.31 6.22 -17.53
C GLY A 115 -1.07 7.73 -17.66
N LEU A 116 -0.39 8.18 -18.72
CA LEU A 116 -0.21 9.61 -19.02
C LEU A 116 -1.56 10.35 -19.13
N CYS A 117 -2.60 9.68 -19.64
CA CYS A 117 -3.89 10.30 -19.91
C CYS A 117 -4.73 10.51 -18.65
N ILE A 118 -4.46 9.81 -17.54
CA ILE A 118 -5.23 9.88 -16.30
C ILE A 118 -5.38 11.34 -15.84
N ALA A 119 -4.24 12.01 -15.66
CA ALA A 119 -4.14 13.38 -15.17
C ALA A 119 -4.00 14.43 -16.29
N CYS A 120 -4.17 14.06 -17.56
CA CYS A 120 -3.94 14.98 -18.67
C CYS A 120 -4.96 16.14 -18.68
N PRO A 121 -4.51 17.41 -18.53
CA PRO A 121 -5.40 18.57 -18.55
C PRO A 121 -5.78 18.99 -19.98
N LEU A 122 -5.07 18.48 -20.98
CA LEU A 122 -5.26 18.79 -22.40
C LEU A 122 -6.21 17.79 -23.09
N TYR A 123 -7.00 17.04 -22.33
CA TYR A 123 -7.96 16.11 -22.93
C TYR A 123 -9.04 16.88 -23.68
N GLU A 124 -9.24 16.53 -24.94
CA GLU A 124 -10.37 17.00 -25.73
C GLU A 124 -10.91 15.82 -26.56
N PRO A 125 -12.23 15.55 -26.54
CA PRO A 125 -12.80 14.41 -27.25
C PRO A 125 -12.68 14.57 -28.78
N LYS A 126 -12.48 13.45 -29.48
CA LYS A 126 -12.66 13.38 -30.94
C LYS A 126 -14.10 13.79 -31.26
N ARG A 127 -14.27 14.77 -32.15
CA ARG A 127 -15.59 15.08 -32.70
C ARG A 127 -15.96 13.96 -33.65
N SER A 128 -17.11 13.33 -33.38
CA SER A 128 -17.74 12.31 -34.24
C SER A 128 -18.08 12.88 -35.61
#